data_AF-A0A4Z0Z755-F1
#
_entry.id   AF-A0A4Z0Z755-F1
#
_cell.length_a   1.000
_cell.length_b   1.000
_cell.length_c   1.000
_cell.angle_alpha   90.00
_cell.angle_beta   90.00
_cell.angle_gamma   90.00
#
_symmetry.space_group_name_H-M   'P 1'
#
loop_
_entity.id
_entity.type
_entity.pdbx_description
1 polymer ?
#
loop_
_entity_poly.entity_id
_entity_poly.type
_entity_poly.pdbx_seq_one_letter_code
_entity_poly.pdbx_strand_id
1 'polypeptide(L)'
;MALSVGTFFPQLVGLSLDPPDPRPATLGGQSFTHCCLVALNESLVVRHGNPSYANISFVDPSVSIDDLEYAAQNNAFPCGAEFMGDKGGAPVVSVTYNWCIDRCPGWELSHFTVLQQWVGPLVQFIVPCLAFCTNVPRTRKLRIPDIVFGAHPRTVVGLATYWVRLLGALMLTLLDTVVWLSICFAFAGPMLLSAVYEYALDRKVLEFLSPPKGESPKIPMRLRAQLLLAVVCGNIRMAMRERSDSESVDDDSGGCTPVDSGLGDLESVEKPVTHRLVYNSIWKRIMTMVDEYEVSRMNDDGSVRQVVSLPVKLKSLLNSQASFGSTIGASILFFVGGFIYTVVDSESSLGDNDTAHALAFGMWWMVIPYLAIITCAMLAANGPSTLDGIVYDGANTALPDKYEISFLKSHIQKAKKYRPLATILRRLEGYNPVELAFEGASAPSSFGNGA
;
A
#
# COMPACT_ATOMS: atom_id res chain seq x y z
N MET A 1 -10.03 51.94 -39.11
CA MET A 1 -9.91 50.59 -38.52
C MET A 1 -9.85 50.78 -37.02
N ALA A 2 -10.71 50.11 -36.26
CA ALA A 2 -10.59 50.12 -34.80
C ALA A 2 -9.33 49.34 -34.42
N LEU A 3 -8.41 49.97 -33.67
CA LEU A 3 -7.25 49.29 -33.12
C LEU A 3 -7.74 48.29 -32.08
N SER A 4 -7.49 46.99 -32.31
CA SER A 4 -7.76 45.92 -31.35
C SER A 4 -6.57 45.70 -30.44
N VAL A 5 -6.75 45.16 -29.23
CA VAL A 5 -5.65 44.81 -28.30
C VAL A 5 -4.55 43.99 -28.99
N GLY A 6 -4.93 43.10 -29.92
CA GLY A 6 -4.00 42.29 -30.71
C GLY A 6 -3.00 43.07 -31.59
N THR A 7 -3.22 44.37 -31.84
CA THR A 7 -2.22 45.19 -32.56
C THR A 7 -1.00 45.50 -31.70
N PHE A 8 -1.17 45.54 -30.37
CA PHE A 8 -0.11 45.76 -29.39
C PHE A 8 0.46 44.44 -28.88
N PHE A 9 -0.41 43.45 -28.70
CA PHE A 9 -0.07 42.14 -28.16
C PHE A 9 -0.39 41.04 -29.19
N PRO A 10 0.56 40.68 -30.08
CA PRO A 10 0.30 39.70 -31.14
C PRO A 10 -0.13 38.33 -30.60
N GLN A 11 0.25 37.97 -29.38
CA GLN A 11 -0.15 36.75 -28.68
C GLN A 11 -1.67 36.67 -28.41
N LEU A 12 -2.38 37.81 -28.43
CA LEU A 12 -3.82 37.90 -28.19
C LEU A 12 -4.65 37.95 -29.49
N VAL A 13 -4.00 37.95 -30.66
CA VAL A 13 -4.69 38.00 -31.95
C VAL A 13 -5.42 36.69 -32.20
N GLY A 14 -6.73 36.77 -32.47
CA GLY A 14 -7.53 35.61 -32.82
C GLY A 14 -7.83 34.67 -31.66
N LEU A 15 -7.68 35.15 -30.42
CA LEU A 15 -7.99 34.37 -29.21
C LEU A 15 -9.49 34.03 -29.16
N SER A 16 -9.82 32.74 -29.26
CA SER A 16 -11.16 32.21 -29.00
C SER A 16 -11.44 32.10 -27.50
N LEU A 17 -12.71 32.01 -27.11
CA LEU A 17 -13.08 31.59 -25.75
C LEU A 17 -12.89 30.09 -25.54
N ASP A 18 -12.97 29.31 -26.61
CA ASP A 18 -12.79 27.85 -26.55
C ASP A 18 -11.30 27.48 -26.62
N PRO A 19 -10.85 26.49 -25.83
CA PRO A 19 -9.47 26.04 -25.85
C PRO A 19 -9.09 25.46 -27.22
N PRO A 20 -7.81 25.52 -27.60
CA PRO A 20 -7.34 25.06 -28.90
C PRO A 20 -7.40 23.53 -29.08
N ASP A 21 -7.51 22.76 -28.00
CA ASP A 21 -7.64 21.30 -28.07
C ASP A 21 -9.11 20.91 -28.41
N PRO A 22 -9.35 20.05 -29.42
CA PRO A 22 -10.69 19.57 -29.75
C PRO A 22 -11.32 18.70 -28.65
N ARG A 23 -10.55 18.28 -27.64
CA ARG A 23 -11.05 17.49 -26.51
C ARG A 23 -11.90 18.36 -25.58
N PRO A 24 -13.02 17.83 -25.04
CA PRO A 24 -13.78 18.52 -24.01
C PRO A 24 -12.89 18.86 -22.80
N ALA A 25 -13.04 20.06 -22.26
CA ALA A 25 -12.24 20.52 -21.12
C ALA A 25 -12.39 19.60 -19.88
N THR A 26 -13.55 18.97 -19.71
CA THR A 26 -13.81 17.96 -18.67
C THR A 26 -12.96 16.70 -18.80
N LEU A 27 -12.50 16.39 -20.01
CA LEU A 27 -11.66 15.22 -20.32
C LEU A 27 -10.17 15.58 -20.43
N GLY A 28 -9.76 16.75 -19.93
CA GLY A 28 -8.35 17.15 -19.93
C GLY A 28 -7.94 18.00 -21.15
N GLY A 29 -8.89 18.54 -21.91
CA GLY A 29 -8.62 19.39 -23.08
C GLY A 29 -8.32 20.86 -22.76
N GLN A 30 -8.17 21.22 -21.48
CA GLN A 30 -7.88 22.60 -21.10
C GLN A 30 -6.41 22.94 -21.38
N SER A 31 -6.12 24.21 -21.67
CA SER A 31 -4.76 24.75 -21.71
C SER A 31 -4.67 25.95 -20.77
N PHE A 32 -3.83 25.86 -19.73
CA PHE A 32 -3.67 26.95 -18.78
C PHE A 32 -2.99 28.17 -19.39
N THR A 33 -2.13 27.99 -20.39
CA THR A 33 -1.60 29.09 -21.20
C THR A 33 -2.72 29.84 -21.91
N HIS A 34 -3.67 29.13 -22.52
CA HIS A 34 -4.83 29.76 -23.15
C HIS A 34 -5.70 30.52 -22.13
N CYS A 35 -5.92 29.95 -20.94
CA CYS A 35 -6.64 30.64 -19.85
C CYS A 35 -5.98 31.93 -19.41
N CYS A 36 -4.66 31.92 -19.27
CA CYS A 36 -3.89 33.11 -18.97
C CYS A 36 -4.08 34.18 -20.05
N LEU A 37 -4.05 33.79 -21.33
CA LEU A 37 -4.28 34.71 -22.46
C LEU A 37 -5.70 35.32 -22.40
N VAL A 38 -6.71 34.52 -22.06
CA VAL A 38 -8.10 35.00 -21.92
C VAL A 38 -8.21 36.00 -20.77
N ALA A 39 -7.59 35.71 -19.62
CA ALA A 39 -7.54 36.64 -18.49
C ALA A 39 -6.86 37.96 -18.88
N LEU A 40 -5.74 37.88 -19.58
CA LEU A 40 -4.98 39.05 -19.99
C LEU A 40 -5.74 39.88 -21.02
N ASN A 41 -6.43 39.25 -21.96
CA ASN A 41 -7.29 39.93 -22.93
C ASN A 41 -8.44 40.68 -22.25
N GLU A 42 -9.06 40.10 -21.21
CA GLU A 42 -10.09 40.80 -20.42
C GLU A 42 -9.53 41.96 -19.58
N SER A 43 -8.25 41.88 -19.22
CA SER A 43 -7.56 42.91 -18.43
C SER A 43 -7.15 44.13 -19.24
N LEU A 44 -7.20 44.07 -20.57
CA LEU A 44 -6.67 45.11 -21.47
C LEU A 44 -7.78 45.71 -22.34
N VAL A 45 -7.82 47.04 -22.44
CA VAL A 45 -8.77 47.79 -23.28
C VAL A 45 -8.04 48.93 -23.99
N VAL A 46 -8.30 49.10 -25.28
CA VAL A 46 -7.75 50.23 -26.05
C VAL A 46 -8.63 51.47 -25.82
N ARG A 47 -8.09 52.50 -25.16
CA ARG A 47 -8.76 53.81 -24.95
C ARG A 47 -7.99 54.89 -25.70
N HIS A 48 -8.67 55.63 -26.57
CA HIS A 48 -8.06 56.69 -27.40
C HIS A 48 -6.86 56.24 -28.26
N GLY A 49 -6.85 54.96 -28.67
CA GLY A 49 -5.78 54.40 -29.50
C GLY A 49 -4.57 53.88 -28.73
N ASN A 50 -4.53 54.02 -27.40
CA ASN A 50 -3.48 53.44 -26.55
C ASN A 50 -4.05 52.30 -25.69
N PRO A 51 -3.27 51.23 -25.43
CA PRO A 51 -3.67 50.20 -24.49
C PRO A 51 -3.74 50.78 -23.07
N SER A 52 -4.79 50.41 -22.34
CA SER A 52 -5.06 50.78 -20.95
C SER A 52 -5.59 49.57 -20.21
N TYR A 53 -5.38 49.47 -18.90
CA TYR A 53 -6.01 48.41 -18.12
C TYR A 53 -7.53 48.60 -18.07
N ALA A 54 -8.26 47.49 -18.15
CA ALA A 54 -9.70 47.45 -17.93
C ALA A 54 -10.04 47.83 -16.47
N ASN A 55 -11.32 48.06 -16.19
CA ASN A 55 -11.77 48.29 -14.82
C ASN A 55 -11.51 47.07 -13.91
N ILE A 56 -11.47 45.87 -14.50
CA ILE A 56 -11.09 44.62 -13.84
C ILE A 56 -9.82 44.15 -14.53
N SER A 57 -8.69 44.24 -13.83
CA SER A 57 -7.40 43.74 -14.31
C SER A 57 -6.95 42.56 -13.44
N PHE A 58 -6.43 41.52 -14.09
CA PHE A 58 -5.80 40.37 -13.44
C PHE A 58 -4.28 40.49 -13.41
N VAL A 59 -3.71 41.55 -13.99
CA VAL A 59 -2.29 41.87 -13.93
C VAL A 59 -1.98 42.59 -12.62
N ASP A 60 -0.84 42.29 -12.01
CA ASP A 60 -0.36 42.99 -10.83
C ASP A 60 -0.37 44.52 -11.04
N PRO A 61 -0.98 45.32 -10.14
CA PRO A 61 -1.08 46.77 -10.29
C PRO A 61 0.26 47.51 -10.30
N SER A 62 1.37 46.86 -9.93
CA SER A 62 2.72 47.42 -10.03
C SER A 62 3.29 47.39 -11.46
N VAL A 63 2.69 46.61 -12.37
CA VAL A 63 3.19 46.42 -13.74
C VAL A 63 2.60 47.48 -14.66
N SER A 64 3.44 48.30 -15.28
CA SER A 64 2.97 49.27 -16.27
C SER A 64 2.67 48.59 -17.62
N ILE A 65 1.89 49.26 -18.46
CA ILE A 65 1.56 48.73 -19.80
C ILE A 65 2.81 48.71 -20.68
N ASP A 66 3.69 49.69 -20.51
CA ASP A 66 4.98 49.73 -21.20
C ASP A 66 5.85 48.51 -20.82
N ASP A 67 5.82 48.08 -19.55
CA ASP A 67 6.51 46.86 -19.11
C ASP A 67 5.92 45.61 -19.76
N LEU A 68 4.59 45.56 -19.91
CA LEU A 68 3.91 44.44 -20.56
C LEU A 68 4.18 44.39 -22.07
N GLU A 69 4.22 45.54 -22.74
CA GLU A 69 4.62 45.65 -24.15
C GLU A 69 6.08 45.24 -24.35
N TYR A 70 6.97 45.69 -23.47
CA TYR A 70 8.37 45.28 -23.46
C TYR A 70 8.49 43.76 -23.26
N ALA A 71 7.75 43.19 -22.33
CA ALA A 71 7.72 41.75 -22.09
C ALA A 71 7.22 40.96 -23.31
N ALA A 72 6.19 41.46 -24.00
CA ALA A 72 5.65 40.86 -25.21
C ALA A 72 6.65 40.81 -26.37
N GLN A 73 7.55 41.80 -26.46
CA GLN A 73 8.60 41.88 -27.49
C GLN A 73 9.83 41.02 -27.17
N ASN A 74 10.09 40.74 -25.89
CA ASN A 74 11.30 40.05 -25.43
C ASN A 74 11.05 38.58 -25.01
N ASN A 75 9.98 37.93 -25.48
CA ASN A 75 9.59 36.57 -25.08
C ASN A 75 9.39 36.37 -23.56
N ALA A 76 9.19 37.45 -22.81
CA ALA A 76 8.92 37.43 -21.37
C ALA A 76 7.42 37.62 -21.08
N PHE A 77 6.57 37.31 -22.05
CA PHE A 77 5.14 37.51 -21.95
C PHE A 77 4.52 36.59 -20.89
N PRO A 78 3.67 37.07 -19.97
CA PRO A 78 3.20 36.31 -18.80
C PRO A 78 2.69 34.90 -19.07
N CYS A 79 1.98 34.73 -20.19
CA CYS A 79 1.33 33.48 -20.54
C CYS A 79 2.25 32.64 -21.42
N GLY A 80 2.97 31.70 -20.79
CA GLY A 80 3.91 30.80 -21.47
C GLY A 80 5.35 31.33 -21.55
N ALA A 81 5.74 32.27 -20.69
CA ALA A 81 7.13 32.68 -20.55
C ALA A 81 8.01 31.51 -20.11
N GLU A 82 9.19 31.40 -20.72
CA GLU A 82 10.24 30.48 -20.28
C GLU A 82 11.27 31.21 -19.42
N PHE A 83 11.91 30.47 -18.51
CA PHE A 83 12.94 31.05 -17.65
C PHE A 83 14.20 31.41 -18.44
N MET A 84 14.45 32.71 -18.61
CA MET A 84 15.64 33.22 -19.29
C MET A 84 16.80 33.57 -18.35
N GLY A 85 16.73 33.17 -17.06
CA GLY A 85 17.74 33.48 -16.05
C GLY A 85 17.43 34.72 -15.19
N ASP A 86 16.39 35.49 -15.52
CA ASP A 86 15.94 36.61 -14.71
C ASP A 86 15.03 36.14 -13.56
N LYS A 87 15.45 36.42 -12.32
CA LYS A 87 14.69 36.08 -11.10
C LYS A 87 13.48 36.99 -10.87
N GLY A 88 13.40 38.12 -11.59
CA GLY A 88 12.21 38.98 -11.58
C GLY A 88 10.98 38.28 -12.19
N GLY A 89 11.20 37.31 -13.08
CA GLY A 89 10.14 36.54 -13.72
C GLY A 89 9.29 37.36 -14.71
N ALA A 90 8.35 36.69 -15.36
CA ALA A 90 7.33 37.38 -16.14
C ALA A 90 6.32 38.06 -15.20
N PRO A 91 5.66 39.16 -15.65
CA PRO A 91 4.61 39.81 -14.87
C PRO A 91 3.54 38.82 -14.42
N VAL A 92 3.13 38.90 -13.15
CA VAL A 92 2.20 37.93 -12.57
C VAL A 92 0.77 38.25 -13.00
N VAL A 93 0.08 37.24 -13.54
CA VAL A 93 -1.36 37.26 -13.81
C VAL A 93 -2.06 36.42 -12.76
N SER A 94 -2.89 37.06 -11.95
CA SER A 94 -3.62 36.41 -10.86
C SER A 94 -5.12 36.53 -11.08
N VAL A 95 -5.79 35.38 -11.15
CA VAL A 95 -7.25 35.30 -11.32
C VAL A 95 -7.90 34.74 -10.07
N THR A 96 -9.14 35.16 -9.80
CA THR A 96 -9.91 34.54 -8.71
C THR A 96 -10.32 33.12 -9.10
N TYR A 97 -10.46 32.24 -8.10
CA TYR A 97 -10.94 30.88 -8.34
C TYR A 97 -12.30 30.84 -9.04
N ASN A 98 -13.21 31.76 -8.70
CA ASN A 98 -14.52 31.86 -9.33
C ASN A 98 -14.41 32.23 -10.82
N TRP A 99 -13.53 33.16 -11.17
CA TRP A 99 -13.29 33.48 -12.59
C TRP A 99 -12.72 32.27 -13.34
N CYS A 100 -11.77 31.56 -12.71
CA CYS A 100 -11.12 30.39 -13.30
C CYS A 100 -12.12 29.27 -13.58
N ILE A 101 -13.01 28.92 -12.65
CA ILE A 101 -13.97 27.84 -12.87
C ILE A 101 -15.03 28.20 -13.94
N ASP A 102 -15.40 29.47 -14.04
CA ASP A 102 -16.41 29.95 -14.99
C ASP A 102 -15.87 30.05 -16.42
N ARG A 103 -14.62 30.51 -16.60
CA ARG A 103 -14.00 30.72 -17.92
C ARG A 103 -13.11 29.57 -18.37
N CYS A 104 -12.58 28.80 -17.44
CA CYS A 104 -11.61 27.75 -17.67
C CYS A 104 -11.94 26.47 -16.89
N PRO A 105 -13.12 25.86 -17.13
CA PRO A 105 -13.48 24.62 -16.46
C PRO A 105 -12.56 23.48 -16.91
N GLY A 106 -12.30 22.52 -16.02
CA GLY A 106 -11.53 21.32 -16.37
C GLY A 106 -10.08 21.37 -15.95
N TRP A 107 -9.24 20.64 -16.68
CA TRP A 107 -7.82 20.43 -16.36
C TRP A 107 -7.01 20.19 -17.63
N GLU A 108 -5.70 20.42 -17.57
CA GLU A 108 -4.76 20.17 -18.67
C GLU A 108 -4.11 18.80 -18.50
N LEU A 109 -4.10 18.01 -19.58
CA LEU A 109 -3.40 16.73 -19.64
C LEU A 109 -1.91 16.95 -19.87
N SER A 110 -1.09 16.21 -19.12
CA SER A 110 0.36 16.16 -19.37
C SER A 110 0.66 15.71 -20.80
N HIS A 111 1.61 16.38 -21.44
CA HIS A 111 2.13 16.05 -22.75
C HIS A 111 3.09 14.86 -22.66
N PHE A 112 2.69 13.72 -23.25
CA PHE A 112 3.52 12.50 -23.31
C PHE A 112 4.88 12.70 -24.00
N THR A 113 5.01 13.75 -24.82
CA THR A 113 6.25 14.12 -25.52
C THR A 113 7.30 14.72 -24.59
N VAL A 114 6.89 15.30 -23.45
CA VAL A 114 7.79 15.89 -22.47
C VAL A 114 8.08 14.84 -21.41
N LEU A 115 9.24 14.20 -21.52
CA LEU A 115 9.64 13.07 -20.67
C LEU A 115 9.57 13.42 -19.17
N GLN A 116 9.99 14.64 -18.81
CA GLN A 116 10.01 15.10 -17.41
C GLN A 116 8.63 15.14 -16.76
N GLN A 117 7.56 15.40 -17.53
CA GLN A 117 6.19 15.50 -17.00
C GLN A 117 5.65 14.17 -16.43
N TRP A 118 6.14 13.02 -16.90
CA TRP A 118 5.62 11.72 -16.45
C TRP A 118 6.71 10.79 -15.88
N VAL A 119 7.94 10.81 -16.42
CA VAL A 119 9.04 9.97 -15.88
C VAL A 119 9.50 10.48 -14.53
N GLY A 120 9.60 11.81 -14.37
CA GLY A 120 9.99 12.44 -13.10
C GLY A 120 9.11 11.93 -11.97
N PRO A 121 7.78 12.17 -12.01
CA PRO A 121 6.87 11.70 -10.98
C PRO A 121 6.89 10.18 -10.76
N LEU A 122 6.99 9.39 -11.83
CA LEU A 122 7.00 7.93 -11.76
C LEU A 122 8.25 7.40 -11.03
N VAL A 123 9.43 7.82 -11.44
CA VAL A 123 10.69 7.28 -10.94
C VAL A 123 11.07 7.89 -9.59
N GLN A 124 10.81 9.19 -9.39
CA GLN A 124 11.22 9.90 -8.18
C GLN A 124 10.27 9.67 -7.00
N PHE A 125 8.96 9.52 -7.26
CA PHE A 125 7.97 9.43 -6.19
C PHE A 125 7.23 8.08 -6.18
N ILE A 126 6.64 7.66 -7.30
CA ILE A 126 5.78 6.46 -7.32
C ILE A 126 6.58 5.19 -7.02
N VAL A 127 7.66 4.92 -7.76
CA VAL A 127 8.44 3.68 -7.59
C VAL A 127 8.99 3.53 -6.17
N PRO A 128 9.64 4.54 -5.57
CA PRO A 128 10.06 4.49 -4.17
C PRO A 128 8.91 4.33 -3.19
N CYS A 129 7.77 4.99 -3.43
CA CYS A 129 6.56 4.80 -2.62
C CYS A 129 6.02 3.38 -2.69
N LEU A 130 6.02 2.76 -3.88
CA LEU A 130 5.60 1.37 -4.04
C LEU A 130 6.49 0.44 -3.22
N ALA A 131 7.81 0.65 -3.25
CA ALA A 131 8.73 -0.10 -2.39
C ALA A 131 8.38 0.08 -0.90
N PHE A 132 8.15 1.31 -0.44
CA PHE A 132 7.71 1.56 0.94
C PHE A 132 6.36 0.94 1.28
N CYS A 133 5.41 0.97 0.34
CA CYS A 133 4.08 0.42 0.52
C CYS A 133 4.14 -1.09 0.79
N THR A 134 5.14 -1.80 0.24
CA THR A 134 5.37 -3.23 0.53
C THR A 134 5.87 -3.49 1.96
N ASN A 135 6.49 -2.49 2.61
CA ASN A 135 6.94 -2.60 4.00
C ASN A 135 5.81 -2.36 5.01
N VAL A 136 4.72 -1.71 4.60
CA VAL A 136 3.57 -1.48 5.48
C VAL A 136 2.89 -2.83 5.74
N PRO A 137 2.74 -3.25 7.00
CA PRO A 137 2.16 -4.55 7.33
C PRO A 137 0.71 -4.63 6.84
N ARG A 138 0.39 -5.71 6.11
CA ARG A 138 -0.93 -5.96 5.54
C ARG A 138 -1.50 -7.27 6.06
N THR A 139 -2.77 -7.23 6.47
CA THR A 139 -3.47 -8.40 7.00
C THR A 139 -3.99 -9.34 5.91
N ARG A 140 -4.22 -8.81 4.71
CA ARG A 140 -4.81 -9.53 3.58
C ARG A 140 -3.94 -9.33 2.35
N LYS A 141 -3.76 -10.40 1.58
CA LYS A 141 -3.07 -10.38 0.28
C LYS A 141 -3.94 -11.11 -0.73
N LEU A 142 -4.00 -10.61 -1.96
CA LEU A 142 -4.57 -11.40 -3.05
C LEU A 142 -3.62 -12.57 -3.34
N ARG A 143 -4.08 -13.80 -3.08
CA ARG A 143 -3.30 -15.01 -3.39
C ARG A 143 -3.21 -15.14 -4.90
N ILE A 144 -2.09 -15.54 -5.48
CA ILE A 144 -2.08 -15.90 -6.90
C ILE A 144 -2.56 -17.36 -7.00
N PRO A 145 -3.54 -17.69 -7.87
CA PRO A 145 -4.02 -19.07 -7.98
C PRO A 145 -2.90 -20.04 -8.32
N ASP A 146 -2.78 -21.17 -7.62
CA ASP A 146 -1.71 -22.16 -7.86
C ASP A 146 -1.75 -22.72 -9.30
N ILE A 147 -2.91 -22.64 -9.96
CA ILE A 147 -3.13 -22.99 -11.38
C ILE A 147 -2.25 -22.13 -12.32
N VAL A 148 -1.85 -20.93 -11.88
CA VAL A 148 -0.92 -20.05 -12.60
C VAL A 148 0.49 -20.66 -12.61
N PHE A 149 0.88 -21.41 -11.58
CA PHE A 149 2.23 -21.94 -11.43
C PHE A 149 2.36 -23.46 -11.67
N GLY A 150 1.27 -24.21 -11.67
CA GLY A 150 1.29 -25.67 -11.84
C GLY A 150 1.59 -26.18 -13.26
N ALA A 151 1.71 -25.31 -14.26
CA ALA A 151 1.91 -25.73 -15.65
C ALA A 151 3.37 -26.02 -15.94
N HIS A 152 3.65 -27.26 -16.34
CA HIS A 152 4.99 -27.67 -16.69
C HIS A 152 5.35 -27.14 -18.09
N PRO A 153 6.47 -26.39 -18.26
CA PRO A 153 6.86 -25.75 -19.52
C PRO A 153 7.27 -26.74 -20.63
N ARG A 154 7.15 -28.06 -20.40
CA ARG A 154 7.56 -29.12 -21.33
C ARG A 154 6.61 -29.33 -22.50
N THR A 155 5.41 -28.74 -22.49
CA THR A 155 4.45 -28.84 -23.61
C THR A 155 4.35 -27.50 -24.35
N VAL A 156 4.20 -27.53 -25.69
CA VAL A 156 4.01 -26.31 -26.52
C VAL A 156 2.80 -25.50 -26.06
N VAL A 157 1.73 -26.19 -25.64
CA VAL A 157 0.54 -25.57 -25.04
C VAL A 157 0.86 -24.96 -23.67
N GLY A 158 1.73 -25.59 -22.87
CA GLY A 158 2.26 -25.05 -21.62
C GLY A 158 3.06 -23.77 -21.81
N LEU A 159 3.91 -23.71 -22.85
CA LEU A 159 4.68 -22.51 -23.20
C LEU A 159 3.79 -21.35 -23.67
N ALA A 160 2.80 -21.63 -24.53
CA ALA A 160 1.86 -20.60 -25.00
C ALA A 160 0.98 -20.07 -23.85
N THR A 161 0.51 -20.94 -22.96
CA THR A 161 -0.30 -20.55 -21.79
C THR A 161 0.50 -19.88 -20.69
N TYR A 162 1.83 -20.00 -20.68
CA TYR A 162 2.71 -19.32 -19.72
C TYR A 162 2.61 -17.80 -19.80
N TRP A 163 2.67 -17.22 -20.99
CA TRP A 163 2.59 -15.76 -21.17
C TRP A 163 1.24 -15.19 -20.73
N VAL A 164 0.15 -15.89 -21.04
CA VAL A 164 -1.19 -15.51 -20.60
C VAL A 164 -1.32 -15.58 -19.08
N ARG A 165 -0.76 -16.63 -18.45
CA ARG A 165 -0.73 -16.78 -16.99
C ARG A 165 0.13 -15.72 -16.32
N LEU A 166 1.31 -15.42 -16.87
CA LEU A 166 2.20 -14.37 -16.38
C LEU A 166 1.52 -13.01 -16.45
N LEU A 167 0.87 -12.69 -17.56
CA LEU A 167 0.08 -11.46 -17.71
C LEU A 167 -1.05 -11.41 -16.69
N GLY A 168 -1.75 -12.53 -16.46
CA GLY A 168 -2.79 -12.64 -15.43
C GLY A 168 -2.24 -12.40 -14.01
N ALA A 169 -1.09 -12.99 -13.67
CA ALA A 169 -0.41 -12.78 -12.40
C ALA A 169 0.02 -11.33 -12.20
N LEU A 170 0.57 -10.72 -13.25
CA LEU A 170 0.98 -9.31 -13.25
C LEU A 170 -0.23 -8.39 -13.04
N MET A 171 -1.34 -8.63 -13.72
CA MET A 171 -2.57 -7.84 -13.55
C MET A 171 -3.17 -7.99 -12.16
N LEU A 172 -3.17 -9.21 -11.59
CA LEU A 172 -3.63 -9.45 -10.22
C LEU A 172 -2.73 -8.74 -9.19
N THR A 173 -1.42 -8.81 -9.39
CA THR A 173 -0.45 -8.14 -8.50
C THR A 173 -0.55 -6.62 -8.61
N LEU A 174 -0.76 -6.08 -9.81
CA LEU A 174 -1.01 -4.67 -10.04
C LEU A 174 -2.29 -4.22 -9.34
N LEU A 175 -3.38 -4.96 -9.49
CA LEU A 175 -4.66 -4.68 -8.82
C LEU A 175 -4.49 -4.68 -7.29
N ASP A 176 -3.85 -5.72 -6.74
CA ASP A 176 -3.55 -5.83 -5.30
C ASP A 176 -2.77 -4.61 -4.80
N THR A 177 -1.75 -4.21 -5.56
CA THR A 177 -0.90 -3.06 -5.24
C THR A 177 -1.68 -1.74 -5.30
N VAL A 178 -2.52 -1.53 -6.32
CA VAL A 178 -3.35 -0.33 -6.46
C VAL A 178 -4.39 -0.23 -5.35
N VAL A 179 -5.05 -1.34 -5.01
CA VAL A 179 -6.01 -1.39 -3.90
C VAL A 179 -5.31 -1.10 -2.58
N TRP A 180 -4.15 -1.72 -2.34
CA TRP A 180 -3.38 -1.50 -1.12
C TRP A 180 -2.90 -0.06 -1.00
N LEU A 181 -2.38 0.51 -2.08
CA LEU A 181 -1.97 1.91 -2.16
C LEU A 181 -3.13 2.86 -1.87
N SER A 182 -4.31 2.58 -2.44
CA SER A 182 -5.53 3.35 -2.17
C SER A 182 -5.92 3.31 -0.70
N ILE A 183 -5.78 2.14 -0.04
CA ILE A 183 -6.01 1.98 1.40
C ILE A 183 -5.00 2.80 2.19
N CYS A 184 -3.70 2.75 1.84
CA CYS A 184 -2.67 3.52 2.53
C CYS A 184 -2.92 5.03 2.43
N PHE A 185 -3.38 5.55 1.28
CA PHE A 185 -3.76 6.96 1.15
C PHE A 185 -5.03 7.31 1.94
N ALA A 186 -6.09 6.49 1.83
CA ALA A 186 -7.36 6.75 2.48
C ALA A 186 -7.27 6.66 4.02
N PHE A 187 -6.41 5.79 4.54
CA PHE A 187 -6.27 5.51 5.98
C PHE A 187 -4.92 5.96 6.55
N ALA A 188 -4.20 6.84 5.86
CA ALA A 188 -2.91 7.32 6.32
C ALA A 188 -2.96 7.92 7.73
N GLY A 189 -3.90 8.82 8.00
CA GLY A 189 -4.06 9.45 9.30
C GLY A 189 -4.27 8.44 10.44
N PRO A 190 -5.30 7.57 10.35
CA PRO A 190 -5.52 6.52 11.35
C PRO A 190 -4.34 5.56 11.52
N MET A 191 -3.68 5.14 10.44
CA MET A 191 -2.53 4.24 10.50
C MET A 191 -1.33 4.92 11.17
N LEU A 192 -1.04 6.19 10.86
CA LEU A 192 0.00 6.99 11.51
C LEU A 192 -0.28 7.13 13.01
N LEU A 193 -1.49 7.54 13.37
CA LEU A 193 -1.87 7.73 14.77
C LEU A 193 -1.78 6.42 15.56
N SER A 194 -2.26 5.31 14.99
CA SER A 194 -2.15 3.99 15.61
C SER A 194 -0.70 3.57 15.80
N ALA A 195 0.15 3.77 14.79
CA ALA A 195 1.55 3.37 14.86
C ALA A 195 2.34 4.21 15.88
N VAL A 196 2.10 5.52 15.96
CA VAL A 196 2.69 6.40 16.98
C VAL A 196 2.22 6.03 18.38
N TYR A 197 0.93 5.71 18.53
CA TYR A 197 0.36 5.30 19.81
C TYR A 197 0.98 4.00 20.32
N GLU A 198 1.07 2.97 19.46
CA GLU A 198 1.71 1.69 19.80
C GLU A 198 3.20 1.87 20.12
N TYR A 199 3.94 2.65 19.31
CA TYR A 199 5.33 2.98 19.61
C TYR A 199 5.50 3.63 21.00
N ALA A 200 4.62 4.57 21.36
CA ALA A 200 4.65 5.21 22.66
C ALA A 200 4.32 4.24 23.81
N LEU A 201 3.39 3.30 23.59
CA LEU A 201 3.08 2.23 24.55
C LEU A 201 4.27 1.27 24.72
N ASP A 202 4.84 0.77 23.62
CA ASP A 202 6.01 -0.12 23.63
C ASP A 202 7.17 0.51 24.40
N ARG A 203 7.44 1.80 24.15
CA ARG A 203 8.46 2.56 24.87
C ARG A 203 8.17 2.62 26.37
N LYS A 204 6.93 2.90 26.78
CA LYS A 204 6.56 2.94 28.20
C LYS A 204 6.68 1.58 28.88
N VAL A 205 6.31 0.50 28.18
CA VAL A 205 6.49 -0.87 28.69
C VAL A 205 7.97 -1.20 28.86
N LEU A 206 8.82 -0.86 27.88
CA LEU A 206 10.26 -1.07 27.97
C LEU A 206 10.92 -0.23 29.07
N GLU A 207 10.54 1.04 29.20
CA GLU A 207 11.02 1.93 30.26
C GLU A 207 10.58 1.45 31.65
N PHE A 208 9.37 0.89 31.77
CA PHE A 208 8.93 0.25 32.99
C PHE A 208 9.73 -1.01 33.33
N LEU A 209 10.03 -1.86 32.34
CA LEU A 209 10.79 -3.10 32.53
C LEU A 209 12.29 -2.85 32.80
N SER A 210 12.84 -1.76 32.26
CA SER A 210 14.25 -1.40 32.37
C SER A 210 14.40 0.12 32.53
N PRO A 211 14.08 0.67 33.72
CA PRO A 211 14.12 2.10 33.95
C PRO A 211 15.55 2.64 33.77
N PRO A 212 15.75 3.77 33.09
CA PRO A 212 17.08 4.33 32.83
C PRO A 212 17.78 4.81 34.10
N LYS A 213 17.03 5.09 35.17
CA LYS A 213 17.54 5.49 36.49
C LYS A 213 16.78 4.74 37.58
N GLY A 214 17.29 3.58 38.00
CA GLY A 214 16.71 2.82 39.11
C GLY A 214 16.95 1.32 39.00
N GLU A 215 16.59 0.60 40.05
CA GLU A 215 16.51 -0.86 40.02
C GLU A 215 15.28 -1.29 39.21
N SER A 216 15.43 -2.35 38.41
CA SER A 216 14.30 -2.94 37.69
C SER A 216 13.22 -3.37 38.69
N PRO A 217 11.93 -3.12 38.40
CA PRO A 217 10.86 -3.52 39.30
C PRO A 217 10.90 -5.05 39.54
N LYS A 218 10.64 -5.47 40.78
CA LYS A 218 10.56 -6.88 41.16
C LYS A 218 9.26 -7.49 40.62
N ILE A 219 9.29 -7.81 39.34
CA ILE A 219 8.16 -8.41 38.61
C ILE A 219 8.45 -9.91 38.44
N PRO A 220 7.46 -10.81 38.62
CA PRO A 220 7.62 -12.21 38.27
C PRO A 220 8.04 -12.36 36.80
N MET A 221 8.96 -13.29 36.53
CA MET A 221 9.55 -13.48 35.20
C MET A 221 8.47 -13.77 34.16
N ARG A 222 7.43 -14.53 34.53
CA ARG A 222 6.21 -14.69 33.73
C ARG A 222 5.65 -13.37 33.21
N LEU A 223 5.31 -12.41 34.08
CA LEU A 223 4.71 -11.13 33.66
C LEU A 223 5.66 -10.31 32.78
N ARG A 224 6.97 -10.34 33.09
CA ARG A 224 7.99 -9.71 32.24
C ARG A 224 8.04 -10.31 30.84
N ALA A 225 7.96 -11.64 30.74
CA ALA A 225 7.88 -12.33 29.46
C ALA A 225 6.59 -11.99 28.69
N GLN A 226 5.44 -11.88 29.37
CA GLN A 226 4.18 -11.48 28.71
C GLN A 226 4.28 -10.08 28.12
N LEU A 227 4.85 -9.12 28.87
CA LEU A 227 5.00 -7.74 28.43
C LEU A 227 5.97 -7.64 27.23
N LEU A 228 7.12 -8.32 27.29
CA LEU A 228 8.07 -8.34 26.17
C LEU A 228 7.50 -9.03 24.93
N LEU A 229 6.75 -10.11 25.12
CA LEU A 229 6.08 -10.80 24.03
C LEU A 229 4.99 -9.93 23.40
N ALA A 230 4.20 -9.21 24.21
CA ALA A 230 3.20 -8.27 23.71
C ALA A 230 3.84 -7.17 22.84
N VAL A 231 4.99 -6.63 23.26
CA VAL A 231 5.76 -5.63 22.47
C VAL A 231 6.28 -6.22 21.16
N VAL A 232 6.89 -7.43 21.19
CA VAL A 232 7.49 -8.05 19.99
C VAL A 232 6.42 -8.56 19.01
N CYS A 233 5.32 -9.10 19.52
CA CYS A 233 4.24 -9.62 18.70
C CYS A 233 3.28 -8.52 18.24
N GLY A 234 3.22 -7.38 18.93
CA GLY A 234 2.33 -6.28 18.62
C GLY A 234 0.89 -6.75 18.41
N ASN A 235 0.29 -6.31 17.31
CA ASN A 235 -1.12 -6.56 16.97
C ASN A 235 -1.37 -7.85 16.17
N ILE A 236 -0.41 -8.79 16.18
CA ILE A 236 -0.55 -10.05 15.45
C ILE A 236 -1.66 -10.89 16.09
N ARG A 237 -2.69 -11.20 15.31
CA ARG A 237 -3.73 -12.15 15.69
C ARG A 237 -3.20 -13.58 15.58
N MET A 238 -2.88 -14.17 16.72
CA MET A 238 -2.38 -15.53 16.82
C MET A 238 -3.54 -16.52 17.05
N ALA A 239 -3.85 -17.32 16.05
CA ALA A 239 -4.79 -18.44 16.17
C ALA A 239 -4.06 -19.77 15.90
N MET A 240 -4.11 -20.71 16.85
CA MET A 240 -3.81 -22.12 16.60
C MET A 240 -5.06 -22.96 16.85
N ARG A 241 -5.17 -24.08 16.13
CA ARG A 241 -6.19 -25.09 16.39
C ARG A 241 -5.75 -25.96 17.56
N GLU A 242 -6.57 -26.04 18.61
CA GLU A 242 -6.35 -27.01 19.69
C GLU A 242 -6.63 -28.41 19.10
N ARG A 243 -5.66 -29.31 19.21
CA ARG A 243 -5.86 -30.73 18.87
C ARG A 243 -6.86 -31.24 19.91
N SER A 244 -8.07 -31.54 19.50
CA SER A 244 -9.00 -32.28 20.34
C SER A 244 -8.43 -33.69 20.46
N ASP A 245 -7.70 -33.95 21.55
CA ASP A 245 -7.16 -35.27 21.91
C ASP A 245 -8.27 -36.27 22.29
N SER A 246 -9.44 -36.17 21.66
CA SER A 246 -10.61 -37.01 21.89
C SER A 246 -10.62 -38.27 21.04
N GLU A 247 -9.50 -38.63 20.42
CA GLU A 247 -9.38 -39.78 19.49
C GLU A 247 -8.39 -40.85 19.99
N SER A 248 -8.25 -40.98 21.31
CA SER A 248 -7.45 -42.07 21.90
C SER A 248 -8.00 -42.54 23.25
N VAL A 249 -9.24 -43.04 23.28
CA VAL A 249 -9.68 -44.08 24.24
C VAL A 249 -10.79 -44.89 23.57
N ASP A 250 -10.43 -45.83 22.69
CA ASP A 250 -11.21 -47.06 22.56
C ASP A 250 -10.38 -48.14 23.24
N ASP A 251 -10.72 -48.30 24.53
CA ASP A 251 -10.24 -49.36 25.38
C ASP A 251 -10.98 -50.65 25.04
N ASP A 252 -10.22 -51.72 25.10
CA ASP A 252 -10.54 -53.09 24.76
C ASP A 252 -11.63 -53.64 25.70
N SER A 253 -12.76 -54.10 25.16
CA SER A 253 -13.60 -55.08 25.85
C SER A 253 -14.36 -55.96 24.86
N GLY A 254 -13.88 -57.20 24.76
CA GLY A 254 -14.39 -58.22 23.87
C GLY A 254 -15.83 -58.66 24.13
N GLY A 255 -16.44 -59.19 23.06
CA GLY A 255 -17.73 -59.86 23.11
C GLY A 255 -18.15 -60.33 21.72
N CYS A 256 -17.74 -61.54 21.34
CA CYS A 256 -18.26 -62.23 20.16
C CYS A 256 -19.78 -62.44 20.24
N THR A 257 -20.53 -62.06 19.21
CA THR A 257 -21.69 -62.84 18.70
C THR A 257 -21.90 -62.58 17.21
N PRO A 258 -22.38 -63.57 16.42
CA PRO A 258 -22.54 -63.45 14.98
C PRO A 258 -24.01 -63.35 14.52
N VAL A 259 -24.20 -62.76 13.33
CA VAL A 259 -25.38 -62.82 12.44
C VAL A 259 -26.68 -62.15 12.93
N ASP A 260 -27.11 -61.05 12.29
CA ASP A 260 -28.23 -61.11 11.33
C ASP A 260 -28.35 -59.85 10.45
N SER A 261 -28.93 -60.11 9.30
CA SER A 261 -29.30 -59.33 8.12
C SER A 261 -30.19 -58.13 8.41
N GLY A 262 -29.91 -56.98 7.79
CA GLY A 262 -30.80 -55.82 7.85
C GLY A 262 -30.31 -54.64 7.03
N LEU A 263 -30.58 -54.70 5.73
CA LEU A 263 -30.43 -53.59 4.78
C LEU A 263 -31.33 -52.42 5.23
N GLY A 264 -30.72 -51.34 5.71
CA GLY A 264 -31.39 -50.10 6.06
C GLY A 264 -30.40 -48.96 6.02
N ASP A 265 -30.53 -48.12 4.98
CA ASP A 265 -29.73 -46.92 4.74
C ASP A 265 -29.61 -46.05 5.99
N LEU A 266 -28.43 -46.06 6.60
CA LEU A 266 -28.00 -45.02 7.52
C LEU A 266 -27.21 -44.00 6.71
N GLU A 267 -27.94 -43.01 6.21
CA GLU A 267 -27.38 -41.72 5.84
C GLU A 267 -26.68 -41.18 7.09
N SER A 268 -25.37 -41.44 7.21
CA SER A 268 -24.54 -40.88 8.25
C SER A 268 -24.52 -39.38 8.03
N VAL A 269 -25.44 -38.68 8.69
CA VAL A 269 -25.43 -37.23 8.80
C VAL A 269 -24.12 -36.86 9.47
N GLU A 270 -23.13 -36.56 8.62
CA GLU A 270 -21.83 -36.01 8.99
C GLU A 270 -22.14 -34.69 9.69
N LYS A 271 -22.29 -34.74 11.02
CA LYS A 271 -22.54 -33.55 11.82
C LYS A 271 -21.37 -32.62 11.54
N PRO A 272 -21.61 -31.38 11.08
CA PRO A 272 -20.53 -30.45 10.84
C PRO A 272 -19.82 -30.24 12.18
N VAL A 273 -18.60 -30.78 12.28
CA VAL A 273 -17.71 -30.54 13.41
C VAL A 273 -17.46 -29.05 13.40
N THR A 274 -18.15 -28.31 14.26
CA THR A 274 -17.94 -26.89 14.46
C THR A 274 -16.58 -26.74 15.10
N HIS A 275 -15.54 -26.55 14.27
CA HIS A 275 -14.21 -26.18 14.74
C HIS A 275 -14.32 -24.82 15.42
N ARG A 276 -14.29 -24.83 16.75
CA ARG A 276 -14.26 -23.61 17.55
C ARG A 276 -12.84 -23.05 17.48
N LEU A 277 -12.65 -21.95 16.76
CA LEU A 277 -11.42 -21.17 16.86
C LEU A 277 -11.27 -20.72 18.32
N VAL A 278 -10.34 -21.34 19.04
CA VAL A 278 -9.94 -20.85 20.36
C VAL A 278 -8.88 -19.78 20.14
N TYR A 279 -9.33 -18.53 20.02
CA TYR A 279 -8.46 -17.37 20.23
C TYR A 279 -7.79 -17.56 21.61
N ASN A 280 -6.44 -17.66 21.64
CA ASN A 280 -5.54 -17.85 22.80
C ASN A 280 -4.68 -19.12 22.82
N SER A 281 -4.81 -20.07 21.89
CA SER A 281 -4.01 -21.32 21.93
C SER A 281 -2.49 -21.11 21.80
N ILE A 282 -2.03 -20.15 20.99
CA ILE A 282 -0.59 -19.79 20.92
C ILE A 282 -0.14 -19.10 22.21
N TRP A 283 -0.92 -18.14 22.72
CA TRP A 283 -0.63 -17.49 24.00
C TRP A 283 -0.56 -18.49 25.15
N LYS A 284 -1.52 -19.41 25.21
CA LYS A 284 -1.55 -20.53 26.16
C LYS A 284 -0.28 -21.34 26.03
N ARG A 285 0.11 -21.76 24.81
CA ARG A 285 1.34 -22.53 24.56
C ARG A 285 2.62 -21.79 24.93
N ILE A 286 2.71 -20.50 24.61
CA ILE A 286 3.87 -19.68 25.02
C ILE A 286 3.91 -19.56 26.55
N MET A 287 2.76 -19.39 27.21
CA MET A 287 2.69 -19.41 28.66
C MET A 287 3.05 -20.76 29.25
N THR A 288 2.65 -21.89 28.64
CA THR A 288 3.08 -23.21 29.09
C THR A 288 4.60 -23.35 28.97
N MET A 289 5.21 -22.89 27.88
CA MET A 289 6.67 -22.91 27.73
C MET A 289 7.37 -22.03 28.77
N VAL A 290 6.79 -20.88 29.11
CA VAL A 290 7.31 -20.00 30.18
C VAL A 290 7.20 -20.69 31.54
N ASP A 291 6.06 -21.31 31.83
CA ASP A 291 5.80 -22.03 33.07
C ASP A 291 6.74 -23.26 33.20
N GLU A 292 6.92 -24.04 32.13
CA GLU A 292 7.87 -25.18 32.06
C GLU A 292 9.32 -24.74 32.29
N TYR A 293 9.71 -23.59 31.74
CA TYR A 293 11.02 -23.01 31.97
C TYR A 293 11.21 -22.55 33.42
N GLU A 294 10.22 -21.91 34.03
CA GLU A 294 10.27 -21.52 35.44
C GLU A 294 10.38 -22.73 36.38
N VAL A 295 9.58 -23.78 36.13
CA VAL A 295 9.63 -25.04 36.90
C VAL A 295 10.99 -25.70 36.77
N SER A 296 11.54 -25.75 35.55
CA SER A 296 12.87 -26.32 35.29
C SER A 296 13.98 -25.52 35.96
N ARG A 297 13.88 -24.18 35.99
CA ARG A 297 14.84 -23.31 36.69
C ARG A 297 14.80 -23.49 38.21
N MET A 298 13.63 -23.77 38.78
CA MET A 298 13.48 -24.00 40.22
C MET A 298 13.99 -25.37 40.67
N ASN A 299 13.93 -26.37 39.79
CA ASN A 299 14.26 -27.76 40.15
C ASN A 299 15.75 -28.12 40.04
N ASP A 300 16.63 -27.22 39.57
CA ASP A 300 18.09 -27.41 39.42
C ASP A 300 18.51 -28.78 38.85
N ASP A 301 17.64 -29.37 38.02
CA ASP A 301 17.83 -30.72 37.51
C ASP A 301 18.52 -30.62 36.14
N GLY A 302 19.78 -31.03 36.08
CA GLY A 302 20.66 -30.93 34.91
C GLY A 302 20.25 -31.81 33.71
N SER A 303 19.02 -32.32 33.68
CA SER A 303 18.53 -33.31 32.73
C SER A 303 17.73 -32.75 31.54
N VAL A 304 17.38 -31.45 31.51
CA VAL A 304 16.54 -30.89 30.44
C VAL A 304 17.37 -30.47 29.22
N ARG A 305 17.65 -31.43 28.33
CA ARG A 305 18.56 -31.26 27.18
C ARG A 305 17.91 -30.82 25.86
N GLN A 306 16.65 -30.39 25.82
CA GLN A 306 15.99 -30.14 24.53
C GLN A 306 14.96 -29.00 24.43
N VAL A 307 14.70 -28.23 25.50
CA VAL A 307 13.82 -27.06 25.40
C VAL A 307 14.66 -25.82 25.13
N VAL A 308 14.55 -25.26 23.92
CA VAL A 308 15.21 -24.01 23.55
C VAL A 308 14.74 -22.91 24.50
N SER A 309 15.67 -22.26 25.20
CA SER A 309 15.34 -21.27 26.22
C SER A 309 14.56 -20.09 25.64
N LEU A 310 13.58 -19.58 26.40
CA LEU A 310 12.73 -18.45 26.00
C LEU A 310 13.53 -17.21 25.51
N PRO A 311 14.66 -16.82 26.13
CA PRO A 311 15.49 -15.74 25.62
C PRO A 311 16.05 -16.02 24.22
N VAL A 312 16.36 -17.28 23.89
CA VAL A 312 16.84 -17.67 22.56
C VAL A 312 15.71 -17.59 21.54
N LYS A 313 14.48 -18.01 21.89
CA LYS A 313 13.30 -17.84 21.01
C LYS A 313 12.95 -16.37 20.77
N LEU A 314 12.94 -15.54 21.82
CA LEU A 314 12.75 -14.08 21.71
C LEU A 314 13.85 -13.40 20.89
N LYS A 315 15.11 -13.80 21.10
CA LYS A 315 16.24 -13.29 20.31
C LYS A 315 16.17 -13.75 18.86
N SER A 316 15.71 -14.97 18.60
CA SER A 316 15.47 -15.49 17.25
C SER A 316 14.39 -14.68 16.53
N LEU A 317 13.28 -14.36 17.23
CA LEU A 317 12.24 -13.47 16.71
C LEU A 317 12.79 -12.10 16.32
N LEU A 318 13.52 -11.46 17.23
CA LEU A 318 14.14 -10.16 16.97
C LEU A 318 15.15 -10.23 15.82
N ASN A 319 15.95 -11.30 15.75
CA ASN A 319 16.93 -11.50 14.67
C ASN A 319 16.28 -11.86 13.33
N SER A 320 15.06 -12.41 13.33
CA SER A 320 14.30 -12.73 12.12
C SER A 320 13.63 -11.51 11.49
N GLN A 321 13.55 -10.40 12.23
CA GLN A 321 13.06 -9.13 11.69
C GLN A 321 14.11 -8.55 10.74
N ALA A 322 13.66 -8.08 9.57
CA ALA A 322 14.52 -7.36 8.65
C ALA A 322 15.10 -6.12 9.36
N SER A 323 16.39 -5.86 9.19
CA SER A 323 16.99 -4.70 9.84
C SER A 323 16.33 -3.42 9.31
N PHE A 324 16.02 -2.48 10.20
CA PHE A 324 15.40 -1.20 9.85
C PHE A 324 16.17 -0.50 8.70
N GLY A 325 17.50 -0.51 8.79
CA GLY A 325 18.38 0.08 7.78
C GLY A 325 18.28 -0.59 6.40
N SER A 326 18.15 -1.93 6.32
CA SER A 326 17.99 -2.63 5.03
C SER A 326 16.60 -2.43 4.44
N THR A 327 15.58 -2.35 5.29
CA THR A 327 14.17 -2.24 4.89
C THR A 327 13.83 -0.84 4.36
N ILE A 328 14.45 0.20 4.93
CA ILE A 328 14.09 1.60 4.68
C ILE A 328 15.21 2.36 3.97
N GLY A 329 16.48 1.97 4.18
CA GLY A 329 17.64 2.72 3.73
C GLY A 329 17.71 2.88 2.21
N ALA A 330 17.45 1.81 1.44
CA ALA A 330 17.44 1.89 -0.02
C ALA A 330 16.38 2.88 -0.52
N SER A 331 15.16 2.79 -0.03
CA SER A 331 14.06 3.68 -0.42
C SER A 331 14.29 5.13 0.00
N ILE A 332 14.90 5.39 1.18
CA ILE A 332 15.33 6.74 1.58
C ILE A 332 16.36 7.30 0.61
N LEU A 333 17.36 6.51 0.21
CA LEU A 333 18.38 6.97 -0.74
C LEU A 333 17.77 7.36 -2.09
N PHE A 334 16.83 6.58 -2.61
CA PHE A 334 16.10 6.94 -3.83
C PHE A 334 15.29 8.23 -3.67
N PHE A 335 14.62 8.41 -2.53
CA PHE A 335 13.85 9.62 -2.24
C PHE A 335 14.71 10.87 -2.08
N VAL A 336 15.80 10.78 -1.31
CA VAL A 336 16.72 11.89 -1.10
C VAL A 336 17.43 12.24 -2.41
N GLY A 337 17.86 11.23 -3.18
CA GLY A 337 18.43 11.44 -4.51
C GLY A 337 17.44 12.09 -5.48
N GLY A 338 16.20 11.61 -5.52
CA GLY A 338 15.12 12.20 -6.30
C GLY A 338 14.85 13.64 -5.91
N PHE A 339 14.73 13.92 -4.61
CA PHE A 339 14.50 15.26 -4.08
C PHE A 339 15.64 16.22 -4.43
N ILE A 340 16.90 15.82 -4.22
CA ILE A 340 18.06 16.64 -4.59
C ILE A 340 18.05 16.93 -6.09
N TYR A 341 17.77 15.91 -6.91
CA TYR A 341 17.63 16.09 -8.35
C TYR A 341 16.52 17.09 -8.69
N THR A 342 15.33 16.97 -8.09
CA THR A 342 14.22 17.92 -8.31
C THR A 342 14.57 19.33 -7.85
N VAL A 343 15.34 19.50 -6.77
CA VAL A 343 15.80 20.82 -6.31
C VAL A 343 16.76 21.43 -7.32
N VAL A 344 17.74 20.67 -7.80
CA VAL A 344 18.70 21.14 -8.83
C VAL A 344 17.99 21.47 -10.14
N ASP A 345 17.06 20.60 -10.56
CA ASP A 345 16.22 20.81 -11.75
C ASP A 345 15.39 22.08 -11.58
N SER A 346 14.73 22.27 -10.42
CA SER A 346 13.95 23.47 -10.10
C SER A 346 14.76 24.76 -10.04
N GLU A 347 16.03 24.71 -9.66
CA GLU A 347 16.91 25.88 -9.74
C GLU A 347 17.28 26.22 -11.19
N SER A 348 17.32 25.22 -12.08
CA SER A 348 17.61 25.40 -13.51
C SER A 348 16.39 25.83 -14.33
N SER A 349 15.17 25.46 -13.91
CA SER A 349 13.89 25.73 -14.58
C SER A 349 12.89 26.46 -13.67
N LEU A 350 13.31 27.60 -13.11
CA LEU A 350 12.48 28.41 -12.21
C LEU A 350 11.20 28.91 -12.93
N GLY A 351 10.04 28.66 -12.32
CA GLY A 351 8.75 29.14 -12.85
C GLY A 351 8.07 28.21 -13.85
N ASP A 352 8.64 27.04 -14.11
CA ASP A 352 7.96 25.99 -14.89
C ASP A 352 6.81 25.36 -14.09
N ASN A 353 5.63 25.32 -14.71
CA ASN A 353 4.43 24.71 -14.16
C ASN A 353 4.63 23.20 -13.90
N ASP A 354 5.39 22.52 -14.77
CA ASP A 354 5.63 21.09 -14.67
C ASP A 354 6.42 20.75 -13.40
N THR A 355 7.46 21.53 -13.11
CA THR A 355 8.26 21.39 -11.90
C THR A 355 7.42 21.62 -10.64
N ALA A 356 6.56 22.65 -10.64
CA ALA A 356 5.67 22.93 -9.51
C ALA A 356 4.68 21.78 -9.27
N HIS A 357 4.08 21.24 -10.32
CA HIS A 357 3.19 20.09 -10.24
C HIS A 357 3.92 18.83 -9.76
N ALA A 358 5.12 18.55 -10.28
CA ALA A 358 5.93 17.42 -9.84
C ALA A 358 6.27 17.52 -8.35
N LEU A 359 6.60 18.72 -7.86
CA LEU A 359 6.89 18.95 -6.45
C LEU A 359 5.65 18.81 -5.56
N ALA A 360 4.51 19.38 -5.97
CA ALA A 360 3.23 19.20 -5.27
C ALA A 360 2.80 17.73 -5.21
N PHE A 361 2.95 17.00 -6.31
CA PHE A 361 2.72 15.57 -6.39
C PHE A 361 3.67 14.81 -5.45
N GLY A 362 4.96 15.14 -5.46
CA GLY A 362 5.93 14.57 -4.53
C GLY A 362 5.54 14.76 -3.07
N MET A 363 5.16 15.97 -2.67
CA MET A 363 4.68 16.29 -1.32
C MET A 363 3.46 15.45 -0.93
N TRP A 364 2.51 15.26 -1.85
CA TRP A 364 1.34 14.40 -1.61
C TRP A 364 1.75 12.94 -1.36
N TRP A 365 2.68 12.41 -2.14
CA TRP A 365 3.13 11.02 -2.04
C TRP A 365 4.03 10.73 -0.82
N MET A 366 4.63 11.75 -0.20
CA MET A 366 5.44 11.61 1.03
C MET A 366 4.68 10.98 2.21
N VAL A 367 3.35 10.95 2.16
CA VAL A 367 2.54 10.26 3.16
C VAL A 367 2.89 8.76 3.28
N ILE A 368 3.23 8.10 2.16
CA ILE A 368 3.54 6.67 2.14
C ILE A 368 4.90 6.37 2.80
N PRO A 369 5.99 7.08 2.48
CA PRO A 369 7.24 6.98 3.22
C PRO A 369 7.08 7.23 4.73
N TYR A 370 6.33 8.25 5.14
CA TYR A 370 6.12 8.53 6.57
C TYR A 370 5.42 7.37 7.27
N LEU A 371 4.37 6.81 6.65
CA LEU A 371 3.71 5.61 7.13
C LEU A 371 4.69 4.45 7.27
N ALA A 372 5.47 4.16 6.23
CA ALA A 372 6.42 3.06 6.25
C ALA A 372 7.49 3.24 7.34
N ILE A 373 8.07 4.45 7.48
CA ILE A 373 9.07 4.75 8.51
C ILE A 373 8.51 4.51 9.91
N ILE A 374 7.32 5.04 10.21
CA ILE A 374 6.73 4.91 11.54
C ILE A 374 6.32 3.47 11.82
N THR A 375 5.74 2.77 10.84
CA THR A 375 5.37 1.35 11.01
C THR A 375 6.58 0.42 11.16
N CYS A 376 7.69 0.70 10.48
CA CYS A 376 8.93 -0.06 10.64
C CYS A 376 9.71 0.31 11.92
N ALA A 377 9.43 1.46 12.53
CA ALA A 377 9.98 1.81 13.84
C ALA A 377 9.29 1.06 15.00
N MET A 378 8.13 0.44 14.74
CA MET A 378 7.49 -0.45 15.69
C MET A 378 8.31 -1.74 15.84
N LEU A 379 8.46 -2.23 17.07
CA LEU A 379 9.13 -3.50 17.37
C LEU A 379 8.28 -4.72 17.01
N ALA A 380 7.03 -4.49 16.62
CA ALA A 380 6.07 -5.50 16.20
C ALA A 380 6.56 -6.25 14.96
N ALA A 381 6.37 -7.56 14.96
CA ALA A 381 6.77 -8.37 13.82
C ALA A 381 5.82 -8.17 12.61
N ASN A 382 6.39 -7.87 11.44
CA ASN A 382 5.64 -7.49 10.24
C ASN A 382 5.36 -8.66 9.28
N GLY A 383 5.71 -9.89 9.64
CA GLY A 383 5.54 -11.05 8.77
C GLY A 383 5.42 -12.40 9.49
N PRO A 384 4.70 -13.37 8.90
CA PRO A 384 4.44 -14.68 9.51
C PRO A 384 5.72 -15.50 9.73
N SER A 385 6.72 -15.34 8.87
CA SER A 385 8.01 -16.05 8.96
C SER A 385 8.82 -15.69 10.21
N THR A 386 8.54 -14.55 10.84
CA THR A 386 9.13 -14.26 12.16
C THR A 386 8.54 -15.18 13.23
N LEU A 387 7.23 -15.47 13.16
CA LEU A 387 6.51 -16.31 14.14
C LEU A 387 6.79 -17.80 13.99
N ASP A 388 7.29 -18.25 12.85
CA ASP A 388 7.69 -19.65 12.65
C ASP A 388 8.73 -20.10 13.70
N GLY A 389 9.60 -19.19 14.15
CA GLY A 389 10.55 -19.45 15.24
C GLY A 389 9.90 -19.75 16.61
N ILE A 390 8.63 -19.38 16.81
CA ILE A 390 7.85 -19.73 18.01
C ILE A 390 7.11 -21.06 17.83
N VAL A 391 6.56 -21.31 16.64
CA VAL A 391 5.60 -22.40 16.38
C VAL A 391 6.30 -23.71 15.95
N TYR A 392 7.50 -23.64 15.37
CA TYR A 392 8.17 -24.81 14.82
C TYR A 392 8.79 -25.72 15.91
N ASP A 393 7.98 -26.68 16.38
CA ASP A 393 8.38 -27.83 17.22
C ASP A 393 8.08 -29.18 16.52
N GLY A 394 7.96 -29.21 15.18
CA GLY A 394 7.71 -30.45 14.43
C GLY A 394 6.28 -31.00 14.48
N ALA A 395 5.28 -30.17 14.83
CA ALA A 395 3.88 -30.56 14.77
C ALA A 395 3.29 -30.45 13.35
N ASN A 396 2.51 -31.46 12.94
CA ASN A 396 1.85 -31.54 11.63
C ASN A 396 1.00 -30.30 11.33
N THR A 397 1.05 -29.84 10.08
CA THR A 397 0.42 -28.61 9.60
C THR A 397 -1.11 -28.70 9.61
N ALA A 398 -1.77 -27.60 9.97
CA ALA A 398 -3.23 -27.55 10.07
C ALA A 398 -3.88 -27.58 8.67
N LEU A 399 -4.94 -28.38 8.52
CA LEU A 399 -5.83 -28.35 7.36
C LEU A 399 -6.64 -27.03 7.33
N PRO A 400 -6.94 -26.48 6.14
CA PRO A 400 -7.59 -25.17 5.99
C PRO A 400 -9.02 -25.16 6.54
N ASP A 401 -9.36 -24.15 7.35
CA ASP A 401 -10.71 -23.94 7.90
C ASP A 401 -11.70 -23.47 6.81
N LYS A 402 -12.94 -23.98 6.89
CA LYS A 402 -14.09 -23.48 6.10
C LYS A 402 -14.59 -22.16 6.71
N TYR A 403 -14.15 -21.03 6.17
CA TYR A 403 -14.61 -19.68 6.55
C TYR A 403 -16.13 -19.47 6.43
N GLU A 404 -16.67 -18.60 7.31
CA GLU A 404 -17.99 -17.97 7.15
C GLU A 404 -18.11 -17.36 5.75
N ILE A 405 -19.28 -17.54 5.16
CA ILE A 405 -19.58 -17.24 3.76
C ILE A 405 -19.48 -15.72 3.56
N SER A 406 -18.35 -15.25 3.01
CA SER A 406 -18.18 -13.81 2.73
C SER A 406 -19.27 -13.30 1.79
N PHE A 407 -19.57 -12.01 1.88
CA PHE A 407 -20.50 -11.30 0.99
C PHE A 407 -20.25 -11.60 -0.50
N LEU A 408 -18.97 -11.74 -0.88
CA LEU A 408 -18.52 -12.13 -2.22
C LEU A 408 -19.00 -13.53 -2.62
N LYS A 409 -19.00 -14.49 -1.70
CA LYS A 409 -19.47 -15.87 -1.92
C LYS A 409 -20.99 -15.91 -2.14
N SER A 410 -21.75 -15.02 -1.48
CA SER A 410 -23.19 -14.84 -1.74
C SER A 410 -23.44 -14.23 -3.14
N HIS A 411 -22.60 -13.30 -3.58
CA HIS A 411 -22.67 -12.70 -4.91
C HIS A 411 -22.23 -13.69 -6.01
N ILE A 412 -21.22 -14.50 -5.75
CA ILE A 412 -20.79 -15.60 -6.63
C ILE A 412 -21.89 -16.66 -6.75
N GLN A 413 -22.60 -16.98 -5.66
CA GLN A 413 -23.78 -17.85 -5.72
C GLN A 413 -24.92 -17.25 -6.55
N LYS A 414 -25.13 -15.93 -6.53
CA LYS A 414 -26.08 -15.26 -7.44
C LYS A 414 -25.60 -15.29 -8.90
N ALA A 415 -24.30 -15.11 -9.14
CA ALA A 415 -23.68 -15.17 -10.47
C ALA A 415 -23.71 -16.59 -11.07
N LYS A 416 -23.71 -17.65 -10.25
CA LYS A 416 -23.88 -19.05 -10.68
C LYS A 416 -25.19 -19.31 -11.44
N LYS A 417 -26.20 -18.42 -11.34
CA LYS A 417 -27.46 -18.53 -12.09
C LYS A 417 -27.29 -18.27 -13.59
N TYR A 418 -26.17 -17.67 -14.02
CA TYR A 418 -25.84 -17.45 -15.42
C TYR A 418 -24.99 -18.61 -15.99
N ARG A 419 -25.57 -19.39 -16.92
CA ARG A 419 -24.96 -20.59 -17.55
C ARG A 419 -23.52 -20.42 -18.09
N PRO A 420 -23.14 -19.35 -18.81
CA PRO A 420 -21.78 -19.25 -19.34
C PRO A 420 -20.72 -19.00 -18.26
N LEU A 421 -21.09 -18.34 -17.16
CA LEU A 421 -20.21 -18.02 -16.03
C LEU A 421 -20.00 -19.23 -15.09
N ALA A 422 -20.96 -20.15 -15.03
CA ALA A 422 -20.91 -21.33 -14.16
C ALA A 422 -19.74 -22.28 -14.45
N THR A 423 -19.34 -22.43 -15.73
CA THR A 423 -18.24 -23.32 -16.13
C THR A 423 -16.87 -22.78 -15.71
N ILE A 424 -16.69 -21.46 -15.79
CA ILE A 424 -15.47 -20.78 -15.31
C ILE A 424 -15.42 -20.80 -13.79
N LEU A 425 -16.55 -20.54 -13.13
CA LEU A 425 -16.67 -20.55 -11.66
C LEU A 425 -16.44 -21.94 -11.05
N ARG A 426 -16.84 -23.04 -11.72
CA ARG A 426 -16.54 -24.40 -11.26
C ARG A 426 -15.05 -24.71 -11.25
N ARG A 427 -14.24 -24.15 -12.16
CA ARG A 427 -12.78 -24.31 -12.14
C ARG A 427 -12.09 -23.48 -11.05
N LEU A 428 -12.79 -22.51 -10.46
CA LEU A 428 -12.34 -21.69 -9.34
C LEU A 428 -12.87 -22.19 -7.99
N GLU A 429 -13.62 -23.30 -7.98
CA GLU A 429 -14.27 -23.84 -6.80
C GLU A 429 -13.22 -24.40 -5.82
N GLY A 430 -13.00 -23.70 -4.71
CA GLY A 430 -11.97 -24.02 -3.70
C GLY A 430 -10.90 -22.95 -3.55
N TYR A 431 -10.80 -22.00 -4.48
CA TYR A 431 -9.84 -20.91 -4.38
C TYR A 431 -10.39 -19.77 -3.52
N ASN A 432 -9.70 -19.46 -2.43
CA ASN A 432 -9.96 -18.27 -1.62
C ASN A 432 -9.08 -17.13 -2.17
N PRO A 433 -9.66 -16.09 -2.80
CA PRO A 433 -8.88 -15.01 -3.41
C PRO A 433 -8.13 -14.18 -2.37
N VAL A 434 -8.57 -14.22 -1.11
CA VAL A 434 -7.96 -13.48 -0.01
C VAL A 434 -7.23 -14.46 0.89
N GLU A 435 -5.91 -14.35 0.90
CA GLU A 435 -5.07 -15.00 1.89
C GLU A 435 -4.85 -14.04 3.05
N LEU A 436 -5.07 -14.54 4.26
CA LEU A 436 -4.71 -13.79 5.47
C LEU A 436 -3.21 -13.98 5.65
N ALA A 437 -2.47 -12.86 5.68
CA ALA A 437 -1.01 -12.86 5.76
C ALA A 437 -0.45 -13.53 7.04
N PHE A 438 -1.32 -13.94 7.96
CA PHE A 438 -1.01 -14.51 9.27
C PHE A 438 -1.44 -15.97 9.42
N GLU A 439 -2.05 -16.59 8.39
CA GLU A 439 -2.27 -18.04 8.36
C GLU A 439 -1.05 -18.70 7.72
N GLY A 440 -0.05 -19.08 8.53
CA GLY A 440 1.13 -19.82 8.06
C GLY A 440 0.72 -21.18 7.52
N ALA A 441 0.54 -21.28 6.19
CA ALA A 441 0.26 -22.54 5.52
C ALA A 441 1.54 -23.10 4.88
N SER A 442 2.22 -24.01 5.58
CA SER A 442 3.17 -24.93 4.94
C SER A 442 2.39 -26.18 4.49
N ALA A 443 2.01 -26.22 3.21
CA ALA A 443 1.50 -27.45 2.64
C ALA A 443 2.64 -28.48 2.58
N PRO A 444 2.44 -29.73 3.02
CA PRO A 444 3.40 -30.79 2.72
C PRO A 444 3.48 -30.94 1.21
N SER A 445 4.65 -30.68 0.62
CA SER A 445 4.92 -31.05 -0.76
C SER A 445 4.75 -32.57 -0.85
N SER A 446 3.68 -33.02 -1.49
CA SER A 446 3.55 -34.40 -1.90
C SER A 446 4.59 -34.64 -3.01
N PHE A 447 5.84 -34.90 -2.60
CA PHE A 447 6.77 -35.63 -3.44
C PHE A 447 6.15 -37.02 -3.63
N GLY A 448 5.45 -37.17 -4.74
CA GLY A 448 4.98 -38.48 -5.18
C GLY A 448 6.19 -39.38 -5.38
N ASN A 449 6.25 -40.45 -4.57
CA ASN A 449 6.95 -41.66 -4.93
C ASN A 449 6.27 -42.22 -6.19
N GLY A 450 6.75 -41.80 -7.36
CA GLY A 450 6.51 -42.47 -8.62
C GLY A 450 7.75 -43.30 -8.96
N ALA A 451 7.72 -44.58 -8.61
CA ALA A 451 8.47 -45.61 -9.31
C ALA A 451 7.76 -45.96 -10.62
#